data_AF-A0A968C117-F1
#
_entry.id   AF-A0A968C117-F1
#
_cell.length_a   1.000
_cell.length_b   1.000
_cell.length_c   1.000
_cell.angle_alpha   90.00
_cell.angle_beta   90.00
_cell.angle_gamma   90.00
#
_symmetry.space_group_name_H-M   'P 1'
#
loop_
_entity.id
_entity.type
_entity.pdbx_description
1 polymer ?
#
loop_
_entity_poly.entity_id
_entity_poly.type
_entity_poly.pdbx_seq_one_letter_code
_entity_poly.pdbx_strand_id
1 'polypeptide(L)'
;MVNAAPDDQVKAQSESQPYAPSWLDRFNAWFSGLPGPTWVYYVGIWLVLVLLQIAALWGEGAYPAGTFLPNHTAIAGLIPFLLALSLFLDNRAGAALDTLRPATGTGDEEYRRLRYQLTTLPALPTFLVSLIGVASIVMLNITLDSFGDFGGLGAFPISRTLLYLMYVGAWWVVAAFLYHTVHQLRAINFIYTHHTRVNLFKMRPLYGLSGVTALTGVSLTAITYGW
;
A
#
# COMPACT_ATOMS: atom_id res chain seq x y z
N MET A 1 32.41 18.34 -20.61
CA MET A 1 31.12 17.77 -20.16
C MET A 1 30.07 18.20 -21.17
N VAL A 2 29.69 17.31 -22.09
CA VAL A 2 28.68 17.60 -23.11
C VAL A 2 27.32 17.45 -22.45
N ASN A 3 26.53 18.52 -22.38
CA ASN A 3 25.13 18.44 -21.97
C ASN A 3 24.39 17.57 -22.98
N ALA A 4 23.91 16.40 -22.55
CA ALA A 4 23.06 15.54 -23.37
C ALA A 4 21.83 16.34 -23.85
N ALA A 5 21.42 16.13 -25.10
CA ALA A 5 20.28 16.83 -25.67
C ALA A 5 18.98 16.47 -24.90
N PRO A 6 17.97 17.35 -24.85
CA PRO A 6 16.72 17.11 -24.14
C PRO A 6 16.06 15.76 -24.50
N ASP A 7 16.15 15.36 -25.78
CA ASP A 7 15.59 14.09 -26.27
C ASP A 7 16.30 12.86 -25.70
N ASP A 8 17.61 12.94 -25.46
CA ASP A 8 18.39 11.84 -24.85
C ASP A 8 18.02 11.64 -23.38
N GLN A 9 17.68 12.72 -22.66
CA GLN A 9 17.23 12.63 -21.27
C GLN A 9 15.81 12.06 -21.15
N VAL A 10 14.91 12.42 -22.06
CA VAL A 10 13.54 11.87 -22.09
C VAL A 10 13.58 10.38 -22.41
N LYS A 11 14.44 9.96 -23.34
CA LYS A 11 14.61 8.55 -23.69
C LYS A 11 15.23 7.73 -22.55
N ALA A 12 16.28 8.25 -21.91
CA ALA A 12 16.87 7.60 -20.73
C ALA A 12 15.88 7.49 -19.55
N GLN A 13 15.05 8.52 -19.31
CA GLN A 13 13.99 8.43 -18.30
C GLN A 13 12.94 7.38 -18.66
N SER A 14 12.54 7.28 -19.93
CA SER A 14 11.60 6.26 -20.40
C SER A 14 12.15 4.83 -20.28
N GLU A 15 13.46 4.65 -20.41
CA GLU A 15 14.11 3.34 -20.26
C GLU A 15 14.19 2.90 -18.78
N SER A 16 14.42 3.83 -17.86
CA SER A 16 14.39 3.56 -16.41
C SER A 16 13.00 3.52 -15.78
N GLN A 17 11.99 4.13 -16.41
CA GLN A 17 10.59 4.14 -15.96
C GLN A 17 9.68 3.40 -16.97
N PRO A 18 9.67 2.05 -16.94
CA PRO A 18 8.99 1.24 -17.95
C PRO A 18 7.46 1.35 -17.95
N TYR A 19 6.84 1.93 -16.92
CA TYR A 19 5.39 2.14 -16.83
C TYR A 19 5.07 3.32 -15.92
N ALA A 20 3.87 3.89 -16.06
CA ALA A 20 3.41 4.97 -15.20
C ALA A 20 3.09 4.50 -13.76
N PRO A 21 3.37 5.32 -12.73
CA PRO A 21 3.12 4.99 -11.32
C PRO A 21 1.62 4.93 -11.01
N SER A 22 1.25 4.02 -10.11
CA SER A 22 -0.13 3.77 -9.73
C SER A 22 -0.76 4.86 -8.88
N TRP A 23 -2.08 4.78 -8.67
CA TRP A 23 -2.78 5.69 -7.76
C TRP A 23 -2.22 5.60 -6.34
N LEU A 24 -1.80 4.41 -5.91
CA LEU A 24 -1.20 4.16 -4.59
C LEU A 24 0.16 4.87 -4.49
N ASP A 25 1.01 4.72 -5.51
CA ASP A 25 2.33 5.35 -5.55
C ASP A 25 2.21 6.87 -5.59
N ARG A 26 1.28 7.41 -6.39
CA ARG A 26 1.02 8.85 -6.48
C ARG A 26 0.53 9.42 -5.15
N PHE A 27 -0.36 8.69 -4.46
CA PHE A 27 -0.83 9.08 -3.13
C PHE A 27 0.35 9.13 -2.15
N ASN A 28 1.14 8.07 -2.07
CA ASN A 28 2.28 8.00 -1.16
C ASN A 28 3.36 9.05 -1.50
N ALA A 29 3.59 9.34 -2.79
CA ALA A 29 4.49 10.40 -3.25
C ALA A 29 3.99 11.80 -2.87
N TRP A 30 2.68 12.03 -2.93
CA TRP A 30 2.09 13.29 -2.46
C TRP A 30 2.31 13.48 -0.96
N PHE A 31 2.08 12.45 -0.14
CA PHE A 31 2.29 12.51 1.31
C PHE A 31 3.76 12.63 1.71
N SER A 32 4.67 11.95 1.01
CA SER A 32 6.10 12.04 1.30
C SER A 32 6.70 13.40 0.88
N GLY A 33 6.01 14.14 0.01
CA GLY A 33 6.36 15.52 -0.36
C GLY A 33 5.90 16.59 0.63
N LEU A 34 5.09 16.24 1.64
CA LEU A 34 4.61 17.19 2.65
C LEU A 34 5.66 17.47 3.75
N PRO A 35 5.62 18.65 4.39
CA PRO A 35 6.62 19.05 5.37
C PRO A 35 6.50 18.29 6.69
N GLY A 36 7.47 17.42 6.98
CA GLY A 36 7.61 16.73 8.26
C GLY A 36 7.55 15.20 8.12
N PRO A 37 7.45 14.47 9.22
CA PRO A 37 7.45 13.01 9.18
C PRO A 37 6.16 12.47 8.54
N THR A 38 6.28 11.67 7.48
CA THR A 38 5.14 11.17 6.71
C THR A 38 4.11 10.40 7.55
N TRP A 39 4.57 9.69 8.60
CA TRP A 39 3.70 8.91 9.49
C TRP A 39 2.64 9.77 10.20
N VAL A 40 2.93 11.06 10.47
CA VAL A 40 2.00 11.97 11.14
C VAL A 40 0.73 12.16 10.31
N TYR A 41 0.87 12.19 8.99
CA TYR A 41 -0.29 12.37 8.11
C TYR A 41 -1.19 11.14 8.05
N TYR A 42 -0.64 9.93 8.06
CA TYR A 42 -1.44 8.70 8.14
C TYR A 42 -2.20 8.61 9.47
N VAL A 43 -1.53 8.98 10.59
CA VAL A 43 -2.20 9.09 11.90
C VAL A 43 -3.28 10.18 11.87
N GLY A 44 -3.02 11.31 11.22
CA GLY A 44 -3.99 12.39 11.04
C GLY A 44 -5.23 11.93 10.27
N ILE A 45 -5.06 11.22 9.14
CA ILE A 45 -6.18 10.65 8.37
C ILE A 45 -6.98 9.69 9.24
N TRP A 46 -6.30 8.78 9.97
CA TRP A 46 -6.97 7.85 10.87
C TRP A 46 -7.81 8.58 11.92
N LEU A 47 -7.24 9.57 12.61
CA LEU A 47 -7.95 10.36 13.61
C LEU A 47 -9.15 11.08 13.01
N VAL A 48 -9.02 11.69 11.84
CA VAL A 48 -10.13 12.35 11.16
C VAL A 48 -11.25 11.36 10.84
N LEU A 49 -10.93 10.19 10.26
CA LEU A 49 -11.93 9.17 9.94
C LEU A 49 -12.64 8.65 11.20
N VAL A 50 -11.88 8.38 12.27
CA VAL A 50 -12.44 7.94 13.56
C VAL A 50 -13.36 9.01 14.14
N LEU A 51 -12.93 10.27 14.18
CA LEU A 51 -13.73 11.37 14.73
C LEU A 51 -15.00 11.60 13.91
N LEU A 52 -14.94 11.52 12.58
CA LEU A 52 -16.11 11.61 11.72
C LEU A 52 -17.12 10.49 12.02
N GLN A 53 -16.64 9.25 12.16
CA GLN A 53 -17.51 8.12 12.47
C GLN A 53 -18.13 8.25 13.87
N ILE A 54 -17.33 8.60 14.88
CA ILE A 54 -17.81 8.77 16.26
C ILE A 54 -18.83 9.91 16.34
N ALA A 55 -18.57 11.03 15.68
CA ALA A 55 -19.50 12.16 15.66
C ALA A 55 -20.86 11.78 15.06
N ALA A 56 -20.87 10.97 13.99
CA ALA A 56 -22.11 10.45 13.40
C ALA A 56 -22.85 9.50 14.37
N LEU A 57 -22.12 8.57 14.98
CA LEU A 57 -22.70 7.59 15.91
C LEU A 57 -23.34 8.25 17.13
N TRP A 58 -22.70 9.26 17.71
CA TRP A 58 -23.26 10.01 18.82
C TRP A 58 -24.37 10.96 18.37
N GLY A 59 -24.22 11.58 17.20
CA GLY A 59 -25.20 12.52 16.64
C GLY A 59 -26.54 11.86 16.31
N GLU A 60 -26.53 10.61 15.85
CA GLU A 60 -27.74 9.83 15.59
C GLU A 60 -28.25 9.07 16.83
N GLY A 61 -27.52 9.11 17.95
CA GLY A 61 -27.87 8.35 19.15
C GLY A 61 -27.72 6.83 18.99
N ALA A 62 -26.94 6.38 18.00
CA ALA A 62 -26.63 4.96 17.80
C ALA A 62 -25.90 4.36 19.00
N TYR A 63 -25.05 5.19 19.65
CA TYR A 63 -24.38 4.84 20.89
C TYR A 63 -24.36 6.04 21.86
N PRO A 64 -24.33 5.80 23.17
CA PRO A 64 -24.14 6.87 24.16
C PRO A 64 -22.83 7.64 23.93
N ALA A 65 -22.87 8.94 24.15
CA ALA A 65 -21.67 9.79 24.09
C ALA A 65 -20.59 9.29 25.07
N GLY A 66 -19.34 9.26 24.62
CA GLY A 66 -18.21 8.70 25.37
C GLY A 66 -17.99 7.20 25.17
N THR A 67 -18.83 6.51 24.39
CA THR A 67 -18.59 5.10 24.04
C THR A 67 -17.42 4.98 23.07
N PHE A 68 -16.44 4.14 23.41
CA PHE A 68 -15.35 3.75 22.51
C PHE A 68 -15.67 2.41 21.83
N LEU A 69 -15.58 2.37 20.50
CA LEU A 69 -15.88 1.18 19.71
C LEU A 69 -14.62 0.72 18.96
N PRO A 70 -13.91 -0.32 19.47
CA PRO A 70 -12.69 -0.81 18.86
C PRO A 70 -12.85 -1.16 17.37
N ASN A 71 -13.93 -1.85 16.99
CA ASN A 71 -14.15 -2.28 15.61
C ASN A 71 -14.29 -1.10 14.64
N HIS A 72 -15.00 -0.03 15.02
CA HIS A 72 -15.16 1.16 14.17
C HIS A 72 -13.83 1.89 14.02
N THR A 73 -13.05 1.94 15.10
CA THR A 73 -11.72 2.53 15.12
C THR A 73 -10.75 1.77 14.22
N ALA A 74 -10.84 0.44 14.22
CA ALA A 74 -10.06 -0.43 13.36
C ALA A 74 -10.45 -0.23 11.87
N ILE A 75 -11.75 -0.11 11.54
CA ILE A 75 -12.23 0.10 10.15
C ILE A 75 -11.71 1.41 9.59
N ALA A 76 -11.82 2.49 10.37
CA ALA A 76 -11.25 3.77 10.01
C ALA A 76 -9.71 3.72 9.86
N GLY A 77 -9.04 2.85 10.61
CA GLY A 77 -7.57 2.72 10.60
C GLY A 77 -7.01 1.89 9.45
N LEU A 78 -7.80 1.01 8.85
CA LEU A 78 -7.30 0.06 7.87
C LEU A 78 -6.72 0.74 6.62
N ILE A 79 -7.41 1.76 6.11
CA ILE A 79 -6.96 2.54 4.95
C ILE A 79 -5.58 3.19 5.21
N PRO A 80 -5.43 4.12 6.18
CA PRO A 80 -4.14 4.77 6.40
C PRO A 80 -3.05 3.80 6.83
N PHE A 81 -3.40 2.73 7.56
CA PHE A 81 -2.45 1.69 7.93
C PHE A 81 -1.85 0.99 6.70
N LEU A 82 -2.66 0.52 5.76
CA LEU A 82 -2.18 -0.18 4.56
C LEU A 82 -1.38 0.72 3.63
N LEU A 83 -1.76 2.00 3.52
CA LEU A 83 -1.02 2.99 2.74
C LEU A 83 0.35 3.30 3.36
N ALA A 84 0.41 3.43 4.70
CA ALA A 84 1.66 3.61 5.42
C ALA A 84 2.55 2.37 5.31
N LEU A 85 1.94 1.18 5.39
CA LEU A 85 2.63 -0.09 5.30
C LEU A 85 3.22 -0.32 3.91
N SER A 86 2.50 -0.02 2.82
CA SER A 86 3.06 -0.14 1.47
C SER A 86 4.27 0.76 1.28
N LEU A 87 4.17 2.04 1.69
CA LEU A 87 5.29 2.98 1.66
C LEU A 87 6.48 2.48 2.50
N PHE A 88 6.22 1.92 3.68
CA PHE A 88 7.26 1.35 4.52
C PHE A 88 7.95 0.17 3.85
N LEU A 89 7.20 -0.75 3.24
CA LEU A 89 7.74 -1.90 2.51
C LEU A 89 8.56 -1.46 1.29
N ASP A 90 8.09 -0.46 0.53
CA ASP A 90 8.82 0.08 -0.62
C ASP A 90 10.16 0.72 -0.21
N ASN A 91 10.16 1.50 0.88
CA ASN A 91 11.39 2.07 1.42
C ASN A 91 12.37 0.99 1.88
N ARG A 92 11.87 -0.08 2.53
CA ARG A 92 12.69 -1.21 2.97
C ARG A 92 13.23 -2.02 1.80
N ALA A 93 12.42 -2.26 0.77
CA ALA A 93 12.84 -2.95 -0.44
C ALA A 93 13.90 -2.16 -1.22
N GLY A 94 13.71 -0.85 -1.37
CA GLY A 94 14.69 0.05 -1.98
C GLY A 94 16.01 0.07 -1.23
N ALA A 95 15.97 0.19 0.11
CA ALA A 95 17.17 0.17 0.94
C ALA A 95 17.89 -1.20 0.87
N ALA A 96 17.15 -2.31 0.84
CA ALA A 96 17.73 -3.63 0.65
C ALA A 96 18.43 -3.75 -0.71
N LEU A 97 17.82 -3.22 -1.79
CA LEU A 97 18.43 -3.18 -3.11
C LEU A 97 19.69 -2.30 -3.16
N ASP A 98 19.72 -1.19 -2.43
CA ASP A 98 20.93 -0.34 -2.29
C ASP A 98 22.11 -1.14 -1.70
N THR A 99 21.86 -2.03 -0.74
CA THR A 99 22.91 -2.88 -0.16
C THR A 99 23.42 -3.96 -1.13
N LEU A 100 22.60 -4.36 -2.11
CA LEU A 100 22.95 -5.36 -3.11
C LEU A 100 23.74 -4.77 -4.28
N ARG A 101 23.60 -3.47 -4.56
CA ARG A 101 24.22 -2.80 -5.71
C ARG A 101 25.73 -3.05 -5.88
N PRO A 102 26.58 -3.02 -4.84
CA PRO A 102 28.01 -3.30 -5.01
C PRO A 102 28.32 -4.74 -5.41
N ALA A 103 27.40 -5.68 -5.18
CA ALA A 103 27.58 -7.10 -5.44
C ALA A 103 27.05 -7.54 -6.81
N THR A 104 26.08 -6.82 -7.38
CA THR A 104 25.44 -7.17 -8.66
C THR A 104 26.24 -6.70 -9.87
N GLY A 105 27.09 -5.67 -9.74
CA GLY A 105 27.88 -5.13 -10.85
C GLY A 105 27.02 -4.53 -11.97
N THR A 106 25.75 -4.25 -11.69
CA THR A 106 24.79 -3.68 -12.64
C THR A 106 25.14 -2.23 -12.96
N GLY A 107 24.99 -1.85 -14.23
CA GLY A 107 25.13 -0.46 -14.66
C GLY A 107 24.08 0.45 -14.01
N ASP A 108 24.35 1.76 -13.96
CA ASP A 108 23.50 2.73 -13.27
C ASP A 108 22.06 2.77 -13.80
N GLU A 109 21.89 2.64 -15.11
CA GLU A 109 20.57 2.67 -15.75
C GLU A 109 19.74 1.43 -15.42
N GLU A 110 20.37 0.26 -15.47
CA GLU A 110 19.74 -1.02 -15.11
C GLU A 110 19.36 -1.06 -13.64
N TYR A 111 20.21 -0.51 -12.76
CA TYR A 111 19.90 -0.36 -11.33
C TYR A 111 18.67 0.51 -11.10
N ARG A 112 18.56 1.66 -11.78
CA ARG A 112 17.40 2.56 -11.66
C ARG A 112 16.12 1.87 -12.09
N ARG A 113 16.16 1.12 -13.19
CA ARG A 113 15.02 0.34 -13.69
C ARG A 113 14.58 -0.73 -12.70
N LEU A 114 15.52 -1.50 -12.15
CA LEU A 114 15.23 -2.54 -11.16
C LEU A 114 14.62 -1.95 -9.88
N ARG A 115 15.18 -0.83 -9.39
CA ARG A 115 14.63 -0.12 -8.24
C ARG A 115 13.21 0.34 -8.51
N TYR A 116 12.96 0.95 -9.67
CA TYR A 116 11.63 1.42 -10.05
C TYR A 116 10.61 0.27 -10.08
N GLN A 117 10.97 -0.85 -10.71
CA GLN A 117 10.09 -2.02 -10.78
C GLN A 117 9.82 -2.65 -9.41
N LEU A 118 10.78 -2.59 -8.48
CA LEU A 118 10.65 -3.14 -7.14
C LEU A 118 9.75 -2.29 -6.22
N THR A 119 9.76 -0.97 -6.38
CA THR A 119 9.10 -0.03 -5.44
C THR A 119 7.95 0.77 -6.04
N THR A 120 7.60 0.54 -7.30
CA THR A 120 6.54 1.29 -7.98
C THR A 120 5.61 0.31 -8.69
N LEU A 121 4.30 0.50 -8.58
CA LEU A 121 3.33 -0.35 -9.24
C LEU A 121 2.86 0.20 -10.59
N PRO A 122 2.51 -0.67 -11.54
CA PRO A 122 1.92 -0.24 -12.79
C PRO A 122 0.50 0.30 -12.56
N ALA A 123 0.20 1.44 -13.18
CA ALA A 123 -1.04 2.17 -12.91
C ALA A 123 -2.33 1.41 -13.23
N LEU A 124 -2.45 0.90 -14.45
CA LEU A 124 -3.69 0.26 -14.92
C LEU A 124 -3.99 -1.05 -14.17
N PRO A 125 -3.04 -2.00 -14.01
CA PRO A 125 -3.31 -3.22 -13.25
C PRO A 125 -3.72 -2.94 -11.80
N THR A 126 -3.03 -2.00 -11.14
CA THR A 126 -3.35 -1.61 -9.76
C THR A 126 -4.77 -1.07 -9.65
N PHE A 127 -5.17 -0.19 -10.58
CA PHE A 127 -6.53 0.34 -10.63
C PHE A 127 -7.58 -0.76 -10.85
N LEU A 128 -7.36 -1.66 -11.83
CA LEU A 128 -8.29 -2.75 -12.12
C LEU A 128 -8.44 -3.72 -10.95
N VAL A 129 -7.33 -4.09 -10.27
CA VAL A 129 -7.40 -4.96 -9.09
C VAL A 129 -8.14 -4.27 -7.94
N SER A 130 -7.92 -2.97 -7.74
CA SER A 130 -8.65 -2.19 -6.73
C SER A 130 -10.16 -2.17 -7.02
N LEU A 131 -10.54 -1.99 -8.30
CA LEU A 131 -11.93 -2.02 -8.75
C LEU A 131 -12.56 -3.40 -8.56
N ILE A 132 -11.83 -4.48 -8.86
CA ILE A 132 -12.27 -5.85 -8.61
C ILE A 132 -12.51 -6.06 -7.11
N GLY A 133 -11.62 -5.58 -6.24
CA GLY A 133 -11.81 -5.67 -4.78
C GLY A 133 -13.11 -5.03 -4.31
N VAL A 134 -13.40 -3.81 -4.79
CA VAL A 134 -14.67 -3.12 -4.52
C VAL A 134 -15.86 -3.89 -5.09
N ALA A 135 -15.79 -4.33 -6.34
CA ALA A 135 -16.88 -5.07 -6.99
C ALA A 135 -17.19 -6.38 -6.24
N SER A 136 -16.14 -7.11 -5.82
CA SER A 136 -16.29 -8.34 -5.04
C SER A 136 -16.99 -8.09 -3.72
N ILE A 137 -16.60 -7.06 -2.96
CA ILE A 137 -17.24 -6.82 -1.66
C ILE A 137 -18.67 -6.30 -1.78
N VAL A 138 -18.94 -5.43 -2.77
CA VAL A 138 -20.30 -4.95 -3.03
C VAL A 138 -21.20 -6.11 -3.44
N MET A 139 -20.74 -6.97 -4.35
CA MET A 139 -21.47 -8.16 -4.78
C MET A 139 -21.74 -9.10 -3.60
N LEU A 140 -20.76 -9.32 -2.72
CA LEU A 140 -20.94 -10.14 -1.51
C LEU A 140 -22.02 -9.55 -0.58
N ASN A 141 -22.02 -8.24 -0.35
CA ASN A 141 -22.99 -7.60 0.54
C ASN A 141 -24.43 -7.64 -0.03
N ILE A 142 -24.57 -7.50 -1.35
CA ILE A 142 -25.87 -7.68 -2.03
C ILE A 142 -26.34 -9.14 -1.89
N THR A 143 -25.44 -10.09 -2.11
CA THR A 143 -25.77 -11.53 -2.06
C THR A 143 -26.18 -11.98 -0.64
N LEU A 144 -25.55 -11.41 0.38
CA LEU A 144 -25.84 -11.73 1.79
C LEU A 144 -26.88 -10.81 2.44
N ASP A 145 -27.51 -9.91 1.68
CA ASP A 145 -28.44 -8.87 2.15
C ASP A 145 -27.92 -8.10 3.40
N SER A 146 -26.59 -7.97 3.50
CA SER A 146 -25.93 -7.45 4.71
C SER A 146 -25.85 -5.92 4.72
N PHE A 147 -26.31 -5.26 3.66
CA PHE A 147 -26.30 -3.81 3.57
C PHE A 147 -27.34 -3.15 4.49
N GLY A 148 -28.52 -3.77 4.62
CA GLY A 148 -29.66 -3.19 5.35
C GLY A 148 -29.33 -2.88 6.82
N ASP A 149 -28.63 -3.80 7.48
CA ASP A 149 -28.21 -3.69 8.88
C ASP A 149 -26.68 -3.79 9.04
N PHE A 150 -25.94 -3.15 8.14
CA PHE A 150 -24.48 -3.18 8.17
C PHE A 150 -23.93 -2.66 9.50
N GLY A 151 -23.31 -3.54 10.30
CA GLY A 151 -22.78 -3.21 11.62
C GLY A 151 -23.82 -2.93 12.70
N GLY A 152 -25.07 -3.40 12.54
CA GLY A 152 -26.16 -3.13 13.49
C GLY A 152 -26.69 -1.69 13.41
N LEU A 153 -26.39 -0.98 12.32
CA LEU A 153 -26.71 0.44 12.12
C LEU A 153 -27.90 0.65 11.17
N GLY A 154 -28.76 -0.35 10.96
CA GLY A 154 -29.86 -0.24 10.00
C GLY A 154 -30.81 0.95 10.22
N ALA A 155 -31.01 1.33 11.49
CA ALA A 155 -31.84 2.48 11.89
C ALA A 155 -31.13 3.84 11.81
N PHE A 156 -29.81 3.87 11.59
CA PHE A 156 -28.96 5.05 11.69
C PHE A 156 -28.28 5.33 10.33
N PRO A 157 -28.99 5.98 9.39
CA PRO A 157 -28.57 6.05 8.00
C PRO A 157 -27.22 6.76 7.79
N ILE A 158 -26.91 7.81 8.55
CA ILE A 158 -25.65 8.56 8.37
C ILE A 158 -24.46 7.70 8.82
N SER A 159 -24.55 7.12 10.02
CA SER A 159 -23.52 6.27 10.61
C SER A 159 -23.29 5.02 9.78
N ARG A 160 -24.37 4.40 9.28
CA ARG A 160 -24.31 3.25 8.37
C ARG A 160 -23.61 3.62 7.07
N THR A 161 -24.03 4.70 6.43
CA THR A 161 -23.45 5.12 5.14
C THR A 161 -21.97 5.47 5.29
N LEU A 162 -21.59 6.21 6.33
CA LEU A 162 -20.18 6.53 6.59
C LEU A 162 -19.35 5.27 6.83
N LEU A 163 -19.82 4.36 7.68
CA LEU A 163 -19.12 3.10 7.95
C LEU A 163 -18.98 2.25 6.69
N TYR A 164 -20.03 2.17 5.87
CA TYR A 164 -20.03 1.43 4.61
C TYR A 164 -19.07 2.04 3.59
N LEU A 165 -19.00 3.37 3.48
CA LEU A 165 -18.03 4.05 2.61
C LEU A 165 -16.59 3.79 3.05
N MET A 166 -16.31 3.84 4.35
CA MET A 166 -14.99 3.48 4.89
C MET A 166 -14.66 2.02 4.60
N TYR A 167 -15.63 1.12 4.76
CA TYR A 167 -15.48 -0.30 4.50
C TYR A 167 -15.17 -0.60 3.02
N VAL A 168 -15.95 -0.04 2.09
CA VAL A 168 -15.71 -0.17 0.64
C VAL A 168 -14.38 0.47 0.24
N GLY A 169 -14.06 1.64 0.79
CA GLY A 169 -12.77 2.30 0.60
C GLY A 169 -11.60 1.46 1.13
N ALA A 170 -11.79 0.73 2.24
CA ALA A 170 -10.79 -0.19 2.74
C ALA A 170 -10.54 -1.34 1.75
N TRP A 171 -11.59 -1.91 1.15
CA TRP A 171 -11.44 -2.97 0.14
C TRP A 171 -10.75 -2.51 -1.14
N TRP A 172 -10.95 -1.26 -1.56
CA TRP A 172 -10.17 -0.64 -2.63
C TRP A 172 -8.66 -0.68 -2.33
N VAL A 173 -8.27 -0.29 -1.12
CA VAL A 173 -6.87 -0.26 -0.68
C VAL A 173 -6.32 -1.66 -0.41
N VAL A 174 -7.09 -2.55 0.20
CA VAL A 174 -6.71 -3.95 0.48
C VAL A 174 -6.35 -4.67 -0.82
N ALA A 175 -7.19 -4.56 -1.85
CA ALA A 175 -6.94 -5.22 -3.13
C ALA A 175 -5.67 -4.67 -3.81
N ALA A 176 -5.45 -3.34 -3.77
CA ALA A 176 -4.20 -2.75 -4.24
C ALA A 176 -2.97 -3.23 -3.45
N PHE A 177 -3.09 -3.35 -2.14
CA PHE A 177 -2.02 -3.84 -1.26
C PHE A 177 -1.69 -5.33 -1.49
N LEU A 178 -2.68 -6.16 -1.77
CA LEU A 178 -2.45 -7.55 -2.14
C LEU A 178 -1.71 -7.64 -3.48
N TYR A 179 -2.11 -6.84 -4.46
CA TYR A 179 -1.40 -6.75 -5.74
C TYR A 179 0.03 -6.24 -5.55
N HIS A 180 0.22 -5.20 -4.71
CA HIS A 180 1.53 -4.68 -4.32
C HIS A 180 2.44 -5.78 -3.81
N THR A 181 1.95 -6.56 -2.85
CA THR A 181 2.69 -7.68 -2.26
C THR A 181 3.10 -8.71 -3.31
N VAL A 182 2.17 -9.14 -4.17
CA VAL A 182 2.46 -10.12 -5.24
C VAL A 182 3.49 -9.56 -6.23
N HIS A 183 3.34 -8.30 -6.64
CA HIS A 183 4.25 -7.63 -7.56
C HIS A 183 5.66 -7.51 -6.97
N GLN A 184 5.77 -7.04 -5.72
CA GLN A 184 7.05 -6.86 -5.04
C GLN A 184 7.77 -8.20 -4.83
N LEU A 185 7.06 -9.26 -4.43
CA LEU A 185 7.65 -10.60 -4.29
C LEU A 185 8.12 -11.19 -5.64
N ARG A 186 7.38 -10.94 -6.73
CA ARG A 186 7.80 -11.35 -8.08
C ARG A 186 9.06 -10.58 -8.53
N ALA A 187 9.13 -9.28 -8.26
CA ALA A 187 10.30 -8.46 -8.55
C ALA A 187 11.53 -8.93 -7.75
N ILE A 188 11.36 -9.23 -6.47
CA ILE A 188 12.41 -9.82 -5.60
C ILE A 188 12.89 -11.15 -6.19
N ASN A 189 11.97 -12.04 -6.57
CA ASN A 189 12.32 -13.34 -7.15
C ASN A 189 13.08 -13.18 -8.48
N PHE A 190 12.68 -12.22 -9.31
CA PHE A 190 13.39 -11.89 -10.55
C PHE A 190 14.84 -11.42 -10.29
N ILE A 191 15.04 -10.52 -9.32
CA ILE A 191 16.37 -10.02 -8.93
C ILE A 191 17.28 -11.15 -8.42
N TYR A 192 16.75 -12.03 -7.57
CA TYR A 192 17.51 -13.16 -7.05
C TYR A 192 17.92 -14.15 -8.15
N THR A 193 17.00 -14.45 -9.07
CA THR A 193 17.25 -15.46 -10.12
C THR A 193 18.12 -14.97 -11.26
N HIS A 194 18.07 -13.68 -11.61
CA HIS A 194 18.73 -13.15 -12.81
C HIS A 194 19.95 -12.25 -12.53
N HIS A 195 20.01 -11.56 -11.38
CA HIS A 195 21.04 -10.53 -11.13
C HIS A 195 21.97 -10.86 -9.96
N THR A 196 21.68 -11.90 -9.18
CA THR A 196 22.52 -12.29 -8.04
C THR A 196 23.52 -13.36 -8.47
N ARG A 197 24.76 -12.98 -8.79
CA ARG A 197 25.86 -13.95 -8.84
C ARG A 197 26.09 -14.47 -7.43
N VAL A 198 25.70 -15.71 -7.15
CA VAL A 198 25.84 -16.34 -5.83
C VAL A 198 27.31 -16.40 -5.44
N ASN A 199 27.76 -15.41 -4.66
CA ASN A 199 29.10 -15.41 -4.09
C ASN A 199 29.02 -16.02 -2.68
N LEU A 200 29.34 -17.31 -2.58
CA LEU A 200 29.27 -18.13 -1.35
C LEU A 200 30.06 -17.54 -0.16
N PHE A 201 30.97 -16.60 -0.40
CA PHE A 201 31.81 -15.96 0.62
C PHE A 201 31.26 -14.63 1.14
N LYS A 202 30.15 -14.12 0.56
CA LYS A 202 29.42 -12.95 1.06
C LYS A 202 27.96 -13.32 1.27
N MET A 203 27.65 -13.91 2.43
CA MET A 203 26.31 -14.40 2.79
C MET A 203 25.34 -13.30 3.25
N ARG A 204 25.82 -12.18 3.81
CA ARG A 204 24.98 -11.07 4.31
C ARG A 204 24.00 -10.47 3.29
N PRO A 205 24.37 -10.25 2.00
CA PRO A 205 23.46 -9.71 1.00
C PRO A 205 22.33 -10.68 0.62
N LEU A 206 22.52 -12.01 0.74
CA LEU A 206 21.49 -12.99 0.41
C LEU A 206 20.23 -12.86 1.28
N TYR A 207 20.34 -12.32 2.50
CA TYR A 207 19.21 -12.15 3.42
C TYR A 207 18.52 -10.78 3.33
N GLY A 208 19.04 -9.83 2.56
CA GLY A 208 18.53 -8.45 2.53
C GLY A 208 17.06 -8.35 2.13
N LEU A 209 16.66 -9.05 1.06
CA LEU A 209 15.27 -9.08 0.61
C LEU A 209 14.44 -10.16 1.33
N SER A 210 15.06 -11.18 1.92
CA SER A 210 14.36 -12.15 2.78
C SER A 210 13.72 -11.48 4.01
N GLY A 211 14.37 -10.44 4.55
CA GLY A 211 13.79 -9.63 5.63
C GLY A 211 12.53 -8.88 5.20
N VAL A 212 12.47 -8.38 3.97
CA VAL A 212 11.28 -7.74 3.39
C VAL A 212 10.17 -8.77 3.23
N THR A 213 10.46 -9.94 2.66
CA THR A 213 9.48 -11.02 2.50
C THR A 213 8.91 -11.49 3.85
N ALA A 214 9.75 -11.67 4.87
CA ALA A 214 9.32 -12.05 6.21
C ALA A 214 8.42 -10.99 6.86
N LEU A 215 8.79 -9.71 6.74
CA LEU A 215 8.00 -8.60 7.22
C LEU A 215 6.64 -8.50 6.50
N THR A 216 6.60 -8.73 5.20
CA THR A 216 5.34 -8.80 4.43
C THR A 216 4.46 -9.93 4.95
N GLY A 217 5.03 -11.11 5.19
CA GLY A 217 4.31 -12.24 5.78
C GLY A 217 3.74 -11.92 7.16
N VAL A 218 4.56 -11.38 8.07
CA VAL A 218 4.13 -10.94 9.41
C VAL A 218 3.02 -9.89 9.32
N SER A 219 3.14 -8.93 8.39
CA SER A 219 2.15 -7.87 8.24
C SER A 219 0.81 -8.41 7.76
N LEU A 220 0.80 -9.34 6.80
CA LEU A 220 -0.42 -10.02 6.35
C LEU A 220 -1.07 -10.80 7.50
N THR A 221 -0.28 -11.55 8.28
CA THR A 221 -0.78 -12.27 9.46
C THR A 221 -1.36 -11.30 10.49
N ALA A 222 -0.67 -10.20 10.80
CA ALA A 222 -1.15 -9.19 11.74
C ALA A 222 -2.47 -8.55 11.28
N ILE A 223 -2.65 -8.34 9.97
CA ILE A 223 -3.92 -7.85 9.41
C ILE A 223 -5.03 -8.88 9.57
N THR A 224 -4.76 -10.17 9.37
CA THR A 224 -5.80 -11.21 9.47
C THR A 224 -6.22 -11.49 10.92
N TYR A 225 -5.29 -11.46 11.87
CA TYR A 225 -5.55 -11.78 13.27
C TYR A 225 -5.79 -10.57 14.17
N GLY A 226 -5.57 -9.35 13.67
CA GLY A 226 -5.81 -8.11 14.40
C GLY A 226 -7.29 -7.72 14.48
N TRP A 227 -8.19 -8.54 13.95
CA TRP A 227 -9.61 -8.26 13.71
C TRP A 227 -10.53 -9.37 14.18
#